data_AF-I2PWP6-F1
#
_entry.id   AF-I2PWP6-F1
#
_cell.length_a   1.000
_cell.length_b   1.000
_cell.length_c   1.000
_cell.angle_alpha   90.00
_cell.angle_beta   90.00
_cell.angle_gamma   90.00
#
_symmetry.space_group_name_H-M   'P 1'
#
loop_
_entity.id
_entity.type
_entity.pdbx_description
1 polymer ?
#
loop_
_entity_poly.entity_id
_entity_poly.type
_entity_poly.pdbx_seq_one_letter_code
_entity_poly.pdbx_strand_id
1 'polypeptide(L)'
;MNAETTTAKVRPIVRPLEHYTVEGMSECSACGRAVKMQLLIKDDVIAEAGGSVESCGYSRECMAALIETVRGMSVYDAQAVSTEDFQPRMTRVIEKLGCDNWCVAALRIALRNYRIREAA
;
A
#
# COMPACT_ATOMS: atom_id res chain seq x y z
N MET A 1 5.84 -10.96 29.93
CA MET A 1 4.55 -11.44 29.40
C MET A 1 4.28 -10.61 28.14
N ASN A 2 4.62 -11.13 26.96
CA ASN A 2 4.41 -10.40 25.71
C ASN A 2 2.98 -10.67 25.26
N ALA A 3 2.15 -9.63 25.25
CA ALA A 3 0.85 -9.69 24.61
C ALA A 3 1.12 -9.92 23.11
N GLU A 4 0.79 -11.12 22.61
CA GLU A 4 0.67 -11.36 21.18
C GLU A 4 -0.48 -10.50 20.68
N THR A 5 -0.15 -9.28 20.22
CA THR A 5 -1.09 -8.44 19.49
C THR A 5 -1.46 -9.22 18.23
N THR A 6 -2.60 -9.91 18.26
CA THR A 6 -3.10 -10.65 17.11
C THR A 6 -3.43 -9.63 16.03
N THR A 7 -2.56 -9.51 15.02
CA THR A 7 -2.78 -8.61 13.90
C THR A 7 -4.06 -9.03 13.17
N ALA A 8 -5.10 -8.20 13.23
CA ALA A 8 -6.39 -8.49 12.62
C ALA A 8 -6.24 -8.64 11.10
N LYS A 9 -6.85 -9.69 10.53
CA LYS A 9 -6.88 -9.90 9.08
C LYS A 9 -7.73 -8.81 8.42
N VAL A 10 -7.25 -8.28 7.30
CA VAL A 10 -7.98 -7.23 6.57
C VAL A 10 -9.09 -7.81 5.72
N ARG A 11 -10.17 -7.02 5.57
CA ARG A 11 -11.12 -7.24 4.48
C ARG A 11 -10.48 -6.70 3.19
N PRO A 12 -10.58 -7.38 2.04
CA PRO A 12 -9.96 -6.95 0.79
C PRO A 12 -10.76 -5.83 0.11
N ILE A 13 -11.04 -4.76 0.87
CA ILE A 13 -11.76 -3.57 0.41
C ILE A 13 -10.72 -2.49 0.17
N VAL A 14 -10.58 -2.09 -1.09
CA VAL A 14 -9.75 -0.95 -1.49
C VAL A 14 -10.69 0.09 -2.08
N ARG A 15 -10.63 1.31 -1.57
CA ARG A 15 -11.44 2.43 -2.06
C ARG A 15 -10.53 3.59 -2.47
N PRO A 16 -10.83 4.26 -3.59
CA PRO A 16 -10.12 5.47 -3.94
C PRO A 16 -10.42 6.57 -2.92
N LEU A 17 -9.46 7.45 -2.70
CA LEU A 17 -9.67 8.67 -1.91
C LEU A 17 -10.27 9.74 -2.82
N GLU A 18 -11.27 10.47 -2.32
CA GLU A 18 -11.81 11.66 -3.00
C GLU A 18 -10.78 12.79 -3.03
N HIS A 19 -9.97 12.90 -1.98
CA HIS A 19 -8.91 13.88 -1.84
C HIS A 19 -7.61 13.19 -1.41
N TYR A 20 -6.54 13.41 -2.17
CA TYR A 20 -5.21 12.86 -1.90
C TYR A 20 -4.12 13.85 -2.32
N THR A 21 -2.94 13.74 -1.69
CA THR A 21 -1.78 14.58 -1.99
C THR A 21 -1.01 14.05 -3.20
N VAL A 22 -0.80 12.73 -3.25
CA VAL A 22 -0.06 12.07 -4.33
C VAL A 22 -0.62 10.69 -4.63
N GLU A 23 -0.30 10.20 -5.83
CA GLU A 23 -0.56 8.82 -6.22
C GLU A 23 0.67 8.18 -6.85
N GLY A 24 0.68 6.85 -6.84
CA GLY A 24 1.65 6.03 -7.53
C GLY A 24 0.96 4.82 -8.16
N MET A 25 1.41 4.44 -9.35
CA MET A 25 0.82 3.35 -10.12
C MET A 25 1.90 2.35 -10.50
N SER A 26 1.59 1.07 -10.39
CA SER A 26 2.43 -0.02 -10.85
C SER A 26 1.59 -1.03 -11.62
N GLU A 27 2.20 -1.70 -12.60
CA GLU A 27 1.53 -2.67 -13.45
C GLU A 27 2.09 -4.06 -13.18
N CYS A 28 1.20 -5.02 -12.94
CA CYS A 28 1.62 -6.40 -12.74
C CYS A 28 2.06 -6.99 -14.09
N SER A 29 3.34 -7.33 -14.23
CA SER A 29 3.88 -7.91 -15.47
C SER A 29 3.23 -9.24 -15.86
N ALA A 30 2.69 -10.00 -14.89
CA ALA A 30 2.06 -11.29 -15.14
C ALA A 30 0.64 -11.19 -15.71
N CYS A 31 -0.14 -10.19 -15.30
CA CYS A 31 -1.54 -10.05 -15.73
C CYS A 31 -1.84 -8.77 -16.51
N GLY A 32 -0.86 -7.87 -16.67
CA GLY A 32 -0.98 -6.60 -17.39
C GLY A 32 -1.96 -5.59 -16.79
N ARG A 33 -2.36 -5.77 -15.52
CA ARG A 33 -3.34 -4.89 -14.85
C ARG A 33 -2.68 -4.03 -13.79
N ALA A 34 -3.15 -2.79 -13.69
CA ALA A 34 -2.60 -1.79 -12.80
C ALA A 34 -3.10 -1.91 -11.36
N VAL A 35 -2.24 -1.49 -10.43
CA VAL A 35 -2.58 -1.14 -9.06
C VAL A 35 -2.18 0.32 -8.82
N LYS A 36 -3.07 1.08 -8.19
CA LYS A 36 -2.87 2.50 -7.87
C LYS A 36 -2.96 2.67 -6.35
N MET A 37 -1.96 3.34 -5.79
CA MET A 37 -1.91 3.78 -4.39
C MET A 37 -2.11 5.30 -4.34
N GLN A 38 -3.01 5.76 -3.48
CA GLN A 38 -3.27 7.18 -3.23
C GLN A 38 -2.98 7.48 -1.77
N LEU A 39 -2.25 8.57 -1.51
CA LEU A 39 -1.85 8.99 -0.17
C LEU A 39 -2.31 10.43 0.08
N LEU A 40 -3.03 10.64 1.18
CA LEU A 40 -3.25 11.96 1.76
C LEU A 40 -2.19 12.16 2.85
N ILE A 41 -1.28 13.10 2.61
CA ILE A 41 -0.15 13.39 3.50
C ILE A 41 -0.38 14.76 4.15
N LYS A 42 -0.20 14.82 5.47
CA LYS A 42 -0.26 16.04 6.28
C LYS A 42 0.92 16.03 7.26
N ASP A 43 1.70 17.10 7.29
CA ASP A 43 2.86 17.23 8.19
C ASP A 43 3.81 16.01 8.12
N ASP A 44 4.12 15.55 6.90
CA ASP A 44 4.93 14.36 6.61
C ASP A 44 4.39 13.03 7.19
N VAL A 45 3.11 12.98 7.56
CA VAL A 45 2.41 11.77 8.01
C VAL A 45 1.34 11.38 7.01
N ILE A 46 1.24 10.07 6.71
CA ILE A 46 0.18 9.50 5.87
C ILE A 46 -1.12 9.51 6.68
N ALA A 47 -1.88 10.59 6.56
CA ALA A 47 -3.15 10.77 7.27
C ALA A 47 -4.20 9.77 6.77
N GLU A 48 -4.29 9.58 5.45
CA GLU A 48 -5.14 8.55 4.85
C GLU A 48 -4.49 7.90 3.64
N ALA A 49 -4.87 6.65 3.38
CA ALA A 49 -4.41 5.86 2.25
C ALA A 49 -5.58 5.14 1.57
N GLY A 50 -5.52 5.06 0.25
CA GLY A 50 -6.53 4.41 -0.58
C GLY A 50 -5.98 4.06 -1.95
N GLY A 51 -6.88 3.81 -2.91
CA GLY A 51 -6.47 3.59 -4.29
C GLY A 51 -7.43 2.72 -5.09
N SER A 52 -6.91 2.09 -6.14
CA SER A 52 -7.68 1.19 -7.00
C SER A 52 -6.85 -0.02 -7.42
N VAL A 53 -7.53 -1.16 -7.61
CA VAL A 53 -6.91 -2.41 -8.03
C VAL A 53 -7.76 -3.04 -9.14
N GLU A 54 -7.22 -3.04 -10.35
CA GLU A 54 -7.82 -3.69 -11.52
C GLU A 54 -7.43 -5.17 -11.62
N SER A 55 -6.38 -5.57 -10.89
CA SER A 55 -5.83 -6.92 -10.87
C SER A 55 -6.72 -7.92 -10.08
N CYS A 56 -6.17 -9.09 -9.77
CA CYS A 56 -6.87 -10.20 -9.12
C CYS A 56 -7.23 -9.90 -7.65
N GLY A 57 -8.05 -10.79 -7.06
CA GLY A 57 -8.45 -10.67 -5.65
C GLY A 57 -7.28 -10.70 -4.67
N TYR A 58 -6.18 -11.40 -5.02
CA TYR A 58 -4.97 -11.40 -4.20
C TYR A 58 -4.30 -10.01 -4.18
N SER A 59 -4.18 -9.34 -5.33
CA SER A 59 -3.69 -7.95 -5.39
C SER A 59 -4.56 -6.98 -4.58
N ARG A 60 -5.88 -7.19 -4.54
CA ARG A 60 -6.78 -6.38 -3.68
C ARG A 60 -6.50 -6.58 -2.20
N GLU A 61 -6.26 -7.83 -1.81
CA GLU A 61 -5.91 -8.16 -0.43
C GLU A 61 -4.55 -7.58 -0.03
N CYS A 62 -3.53 -7.72 -0.88
CA CYS A 62 -2.22 -7.09 -0.67
C CYS A 62 -2.37 -5.57 -0.50
N MET A 63 -3.10 -4.92 -1.39
CA MET A 63 -3.29 -3.47 -1.35
C MET A 63 -4.07 -3.03 -0.09
N ALA A 64 -5.13 -3.75 0.28
CA ALA A 64 -5.87 -3.46 1.51
C ALA A 64 -4.98 -3.61 2.76
N ALA A 65 -4.16 -4.67 2.81
CA ALA A 65 -3.22 -4.89 3.91
C ALA A 65 -2.15 -3.80 3.98
N LEU A 66 -1.64 -3.38 2.82
CA LEU A 66 -0.66 -2.30 2.71
C LEU A 66 -1.25 -0.96 3.17
N ILE A 67 -2.47 -0.61 2.74
CA ILE A 67 -3.17 0.60 3.16
C ILE A 67 -3.31 0.68 4.68
N GLU A 68 -3.72 -0.41 5.33
CA GLU A 68 -3.83 -0.46 6.80
C GLU A 68 -2.46 -0.39 7.50
N THR A 69 -1.39 -0.77 6.82
CA THR A 69 -0.04 -0.76 7.39
C THR A 69 0.57 0.64 7.34
N VAL A 70 0.38 1.36 6.24
CA VAL A 70 1.02 2.68 6.04
C VAL A 70 0.24 3.84 6.67
N ARG A 71 -1.04 3.65 7.01
CA ARG A 71 -1.86 4.71 7.61
C ARG A 71 -1.27 5.11 8.97
N GLY A 72 -1.04 6.40 9.17
CA GLY A 72 -0.43 6.95 10.36
C GLY A 72 1.10 6.83 10.41
N MET A 73 1.74 6.20 9.43
CA MET A 73 3.20 6.21 9.33
C MET A 73 3.71 7.56 8.83
N SER A 74 4.92 7.92 9.24
CA SER A 74 5.64 9.01 8.59
C SER A 74 6.00 8.62 7.15
N VAL A 75 6.12 9.61 6.27
CA VAL A 75 6.59 9.40 4.89
C VAL A 75 7.99 8.79 4.86
N TYR A 76 8.82 9.08 5.87
CA TYR A 76 10.14 8.48 6.02
C TYR A 76 10.06 6.98 6.32
N ASP A 77 9.29 6.58 7.32
CA ASP A 77 9.15 5.17 7.71
C ASP A 77 8.47 4.35 6.61
N ALA A 78 7.49 4.94 5.91
CA ALA A 78 6.79 4.30 4.81
C ALA A 78 7.71 3.91 3.63
N GLN A 79 8.91 4.52 3.50
CA GLN A 79 9.90 4.12 2.49
C GLN A 79 10.47 2.72 2.73
N ALA A 80 10.57 2.32 4.00
CA ALA A 80 11.17 1.05 4.39
C ALA A 80 10.18 -0.12 4.30
N VAL A 81 8.88 0.16 4.12
CA VAL A 81 7.84 -0.85 4.05
C VAL A 81 8.12 -1.86 2.94
N SER A 82 8.11 -3.12 3.34
CA SER A 82 8.34 -4.31 2.55
C SER A 82 7.07 -5.15 2.48
N THR A 83 7.12 -6.26 1.75
CA THR A 83 6.00 -7.21 1.66
C THR A 83 5.73 -7.89 3.01
N GLU A 84 6.78 -8.17 3.78
CA GLU A 84 6.71 -8.86 5.07
C GLU A 84 5.93 -8.05 6.12
N ASP A 85 5.93 -6.71 6.03
CA ASP A 85 5.27 -5.85 7.02
C ASP A 85 3.74 -5.95 7.00
N PHE A 86 3.14 -6.23 5.84
CA PHE A 86 1.69 -6.33 5.71
C PHE A 86 1.19 -7.76 5.49
N GLN A 87 2.06 -8.72 5.17
CA GLN A 87 1.70 -10.14 5.06
C GLN A 87 0.98 -10.71 6.30
N PRO A 88 1.32 -10.34 7.56
CA PRO A 88 0.57 -10.76 8.74
C PRO A 88 -0.91 -10.36 8.74
N ARG A 89 -1.28 -9.29 8.03
CA ARG A 89 -2.67 -8.83 7.87
C ARG A 89 -3.43 -9.58 6.77
N MET A 90 -2.74 -10.31 5.91
CA MET A 90 -3.34 -11.08 4.82
C MET A 90 -3.85 -12.43 5.30
N THR A 91 -4.92 -12.95 4.70
CA THR A 91 -5.46 -14.29 4.98
C THR A 91 -4.52 -15.40 4.52
N ARG A 92 -3.72 -15.14 3.48
CA ARG A 92 -2.70 -16.05 2.95
C ARG A 92 -1.61 -15.30 2.20
N VAL A 93 -0.42 -15.89 2.11
CA VAL A 93 0.69 -15.42 1.27
C VAL A 93 0.90 -16.40 0.12
N ILE A 94 0.97 -15.88 -1.11
CA ILE A 94 1.22 -16.66 -2.33
C ILE A 94 2.49 -16.12 -3.00
N GLU A 95 3.64 -16.64 -2.60
CA GLU A 95 4.97 -16.18 -3.04
C GLU A 95 5.13 -16.19 -4.57
N LYS A 96 4.53 -17.18 -5.26
CA LYS A 96 4.67 -17.37 -6.71
C LYS A 96 4.06 -16.25 -7.56
N LEU A 97 3.19 -15.40 -7.00
CA LEU A 97 2.46 -14.38 -7.78
C LEU A 97 3.13 -13.00 -7.78
N GLY A 98 3.87 -12.64 -6.72
CA GLY A 98 4.53 -11.33 -6.58
C GLY A 98 3.59 -10.11 -6.55
N CYS A 99 2.27 -10.28 -6.37
CA CYS A 99 1.29 -9.18 -6.32
C CYS A 99 1.54 -8.18 -5.19
N ASP A 100 2.12 -8.66 -4.09
CA ASP A 100 2.58 -7.86 -2.95
C ASP A 100 3.71 -6.88 -3.36
N ASN A 101 4.69 -7.33 -4.14
CA ASN A 101 5.76 -6.48 -4.65
C ASN A 101 5.24 -5.34 -5.54
N TRP A 102 4.23 -5.60 -6.38
CA TRP A 102 3.61 -4.57 -7.22
C TRP A 102 2.86 -3.52 -6.39
N CYS A 103 2.26 -3.91 -5.27
CA CYS A 103 1.64 -2.96 -4.34
C CYS A 103 2.70 -2.08 -3.65
N VAL A 104 3.81 -2.68 -3.19
CA VAL A 104 4.96 -1.92 -2.63
C VAL A 104 5.57 -0.99 -3.67
N ALA A 105 5.66 -1.40 -4.94
CA ALA A 105 6.13 -0.55 -6.02
C ALA A 105 5.23 0.68 -6.20
N ALA A 106 3.90 0.51 -6.18
CA ALA A 106 2.96 1.62 -6.27
C ALA A 106 3.11 2.61 -5.08
N LEU A 107 3.31 2.10 -3.86
CA LEU A 107 3.62 2.92 -2.68
C LEU A 107 4.91 3.72 -2.89
N ARG A 108 6.00 3.08 -3.31
CA ARG A 108 7.30 3.75 -3.53
C ARG A 108 7.21 4.85 -4.58
N ILE A 109 6.43 4.62 -5.65
CA ILE A 109 6.18 5.63 -6.68
C ILE A 109 5.40 6.81 -6.09
N ALA A 110 4.37 6.56 -5.27
CA ALA A 110 3.61 7.62 -4.61
C ALA A 110 4.51 8.47 -3.69
N LEU A 111 5.33 7.84 -2.86
CA LEU A 111 6.24 8.55 -1.95
C LEU A 111 7.35 9.30 -2.72
N ARG A 112 7.83 8.77 -3.85
CA ARG A 112 8.73 9.49 -4.76
C ARG A 112 8.06 10.73 -5.34
N ASN A 113 6.81 10.62 -5.77
CA ASN A 113 6.05 11.74 -6.31
C ASN A 113 5.83 12.83 -5.25
N TYR A 114 5.64 12.46 -3.98
CA TYR A 114 5.59 13.42 -2.87
C TYR A 114 6.89 14.20 -2.73
N ARG A 115 8.03 13.51 -2.71
CA ARG A 115 9.35 14.16 -2.65
C ARG A 115 9.62 15.12 -3.81
N ILE A 116 9.18 14.78 -5.02
CA ILE A 116 9.32 15.66 -6.19
C ILE A 116 8.45 16.89 -6.03
N ARG A 117 7.22 16.73 -5.53
CA ARG A 117 6.28 17.83 -5.31
C ARG A 117 6.76 18.80 -4.23
N GLU A 118 7.33 18.30 -3.12
CA GLU A 118 7.87 19.14 -2.04
C GLU A 118 9.15 19.88 -2.45
N ALA A 119 9.84 19.42 -3.50
CA ALA A 119 11.05 20.06 -4.02
C ALA A 119 10.77 21.09 -5.14
N ALA A 120 9.52 21.24 -5.58
CA ALA A 120 9.09 22.12 -6.67
C ALA A 120 8.47 23.42 -6.14
#